data_AF-A0A4Q3MKK0-F1
#
_entry.id   AF-A0A4Q3MKK0-F1
#
_cell.length_a   1.000
_cell.length_b   1.000
_cell.length_c   1.000
_cell.angle_alpha   90.00
_cell.angle_beta   90.00
_cell.angle_gamma   90.00
#
_symmetry.space_group_name_H-M   'P 1'
#
loop_
_entity.id
_entity.type
_entity.pdbx_description
1 polymer ?
#
loop_
_entity_poly.entity_id
_entity_poly.type
_entity_poly.pdbx_seq_one_letter_code
_entity_poly.pdbx_strand_id
1 'polypeptide(L)' 'MTFFCFIESDILSVPHMEPLAADTLAEAKDEAEALLGQHASGYAAHVFEGDDKLATIRREGRSNPLVSDRQASAT' A
#
# COMPACT_ATOMS: atom_id res chain seq x y z
N MET A 1 5.52 -20.44 1.34
CA MET A 1 5.62 -19.23 0.50
C MET A 1 6.00 -18.08 1.42
N THR A 2 6.73 -17.09 0.95
CA THR A 2 7.16 -15.97 1.80
C THR A 2 6.78 -14.68 1.11
N PHE A 3 5.95 -13.89 1.80
CA PHE A 3 5.57 -12.57 1.32
C PHE A 3 6.55 -11.54 1.87
N PHE A 4 6.82 -10.51 1.08
CA PHE A 4 7.63 -9.37 1.50
C PHE A 4 6.80 -8.10 1.39
N CYS A 5 6.95 -7.23 2.39
CA CYS A 5 6.38 -5.90 2.38
C CYS A 5 7.46 -4.88 2.08
N PHE A 6 7.21 -4.02 1.10
CA PHE A 6 8.02 -2.85 0.80
C PHE A 6 7.25 -1.58 1.17
N ILE A 7 7.79 -0.79 2.10
CA ILE A 7 7.17 0.49 2.50
C ILE A 7 7.78 1.63 1.69
N GLU A 8 6.94 2.25 0.86
CA GLU A 8 7.28 3.45 0.11
C GLU A 8 7.03 4.69 0.97
N SER A 9 8.07 5.53 1.13
CA SER A 9 8.02 6.72 1.98
C SER A 9 8.73 7.90 1.32
N ASP A 10 8.30 9.12 1.61
CA ASP A 10 8.88 10.34 1.02
C ASP A 10 10.18 10.80 1.71
N ILE A 11 10.57 10.14 2.81
CA ILE A 11 11.62 10.61 3.72
C ILE A 11 12.77 9.61 3.85
N LEU A 12 12.53 8.32 3.62
CA LEU A 12 13.58 7.32 3.66
C LEU A 12 14.25 7.26 2.29
N SER A 13 15.52 7.66 2.25
CA SER A 13 16.41 7.45 1.10
C SER A 13 16.73 5.96 0.87
N VAL A 14 16.40 5.09 1.84
CA VAL A 14 16.65 3.64 1.80
C VAL A 14 15.32 2.89 1.70
N PRO A 15 15.14 2.05 0.68
CA PRO A 15 13.97 1.19 0.57
C PRO A 15 13.95 0.16 1.71
N HIS A 16 12.83 0.10 2.45
CA HIS A 16 12.64 -0.84 3.56
C HIS A 16 11.80 -2.03 3.12
N MET A 17 12.42 -3.20 3.02
CA MET A 17 11.76 -4.48 2.71
C MET A 17 11.85 -5.43 3.89
N GLU A 18 10.71 -5.95 4.35
CA GLU A 18 10.64 -6.90 5.46
C GLU A 18 9.78 -8.12 5.10
N PRO A 19 10.14 -9.33 5.57
CA PRO A 19 9.33 -10.52 5.41
C PRO A 19 8.06 -10.42 6.28
N LEU A 20 6.94 -10.85 5.72
CA LEU A 20 5.64 -10.92 6.38
C LEU A 20 5.43 -12.29 7.00
N ALA A 21 4.86 -12.33 8.20
CA ALA A 21 4.44 -13.55 8.88
C ALA A 21 3.03 -13.96 8.42
N ALA A 22 2.90 -14.22 7.11
CA ALA A 22 1.63 -14.56 6.46
C ALA A 22 1.76 -15.81 5.60
N ASP A 23 0.74 -16.67 5.63
CA ASP A 23 0.66 -17.87 4.79
C ASP A 23 -0.21 -17.65 3.55
N THR A 24 -1.04 -16.60 3.59
CA THR A 24 -1.94 -16.23 2.49
C THR A 24 -1.77 -14.77 2.06
N LEU A 25 -2.15 -14.46 0.81
CA LEU A 25 -2.15 -13.07 0.32
C LEU A 25 -3.08 -12.16 1.13
N ALA A 26 -4.18 -12.68 1.68
CA ALA A 26 -5.09 -11.90 2.49
C ALA A 26 -4.40 -11.44 3.79
N GLU A 27 -3.80 -12.38 4.53
CA GLU A 27 -3.04 -12.10 5.75
C GLU A 27 -1.86 -11.16 5.46
N ALA A 28 -1.16 -11.38 4.33
CA ALA A 28 -0.05 -10.53 3.92
C ALA A 28 -0.48 -9.07 3.68
N LYS A 29 -1.69 -8.87 3.15
CA LYS A 29 -2.25 -7.52 2.97
C LYS A 29 -2.59 -6.87 4.31
N ASP A 30 -3.20 -7.61 5.22
CA ASP A 30 -3.57 -7.11 6.55
C ASP A 30 -2.32 -6.70 7.35
N GLU A 31 -1.26 -7.51 7.28
CA GLU A 31 0.01 -7.22 7.94
C GLU A 31 0.75 -6.05 7.28
N ALA A 32 0.76 -5.96 5.95
CA ALA A 32 1.33 -4.83 5.22
C ALA A 32 0.57 -3.52 5.49
N GLU A 33 -0.75 -3.56 5.69
CA GLU A 33 -1.55 -2.41 6.11
C GLU A 33 -1.19 -1.98 7.54
N ALA A 34 -1.05 -2.93 8.47
CA ALA A 34 -0.62 -2.64 9.83
C ALA A 34 0.78 -2.01 9.87
N LEU A 35 1.72 -2.52 9.06
CA LEU A 35 3.07 -1.94 8.90
C LEU A 35 3.00 -0.52 8.33
N LEU A 36 2.23 -0.29 7.27
CA LEU A 36 2.02 1.06 6.73
C LEU A 36 1.47 2.02 7.79
N GLY A 37 0.58 1.53 8.65
CA GLY A 37 0.06 2.23 9.81
C GLY A 37 1.14 2.68 10.80
N GLN A 38 2.13 1.83 11.06
CA GLN A 38 3.25 2.14 11.96
C GLN A 38 4.24 3.14 11.37
N HIS A 39 4.44 3.11 10.05
CA HIS A 39 5.32 4.05 9.35
C HIS A 39 4.58 5.36 9.02
N ALA A 40 4.59 6.34 9.93
CA ALA A 40 3.95 7.66 9.73
C ALA A 40 4.38 8.37 8.43
N SER A 41 5.61 8.10 8.00
CA SER A 41 6.24 8.64 6.79
C SER A 41 5.91 7.86 5.51
N GLY A 42 5.38 6.65 5.66
CA GLY A 42 5.00 5.77 4.54
C GLY A 42 3.66 6.16 3.95
N TYR A 43 3.59 6.16 2.61
CA TYR A 43 2.35 6.45 1.87
C TYR A 43 1.81 5.23 1.12
N ALA A 44 2.65 4.24 0.84
CA ALA A 44 2.22 2.97 0.25
C ALA A 44 3.00 1.79 0.84
N ALA A 45 2.35 0.63 0.87
CA ALA A 45 2.94 -0.67 1.19
C ALA A 45 2.70 -1.62 0.02
N HIS A 46 3.75 -2.23 -0.49
CA HIS A 46 3.68 -3.17 -1.61
C HIS A 46 3.97 -4.58 -1.12
N VAL A 47 3.12 -5.54 -1.50
CA VAL A 47 3.28 -6.96 -1.15
C VAL A 47 3.87 -7.70 -2.35
N PHE A 48 4.95 -8.43 -2.11
CA PHE A 48 5.64 -9.26 -3.08
C PHE A 48 5.64 -10.73 -2.66
N GLU A 49 5.66 -11.63 -3.64
CA GLU A 49 5.99 -13.03 -3.46
C GLU A 49 7.15 -13.36 -4.41
N GLY A 50 8.35 -13.58 -3.85
CA GLY A 50 9.56 -13.61 -4.67
C GLY A 50 9.76 -12.27 -5.40
N ASP A 51 9.83 -12.31 -6.73
CA ASP A 51 9.97 -11.13 -7.58
C ASP A 51 8.62 -10.54 -8.06
N ASP A 52 7.52 -11.23 -7.76
CA ASP A 52 6.19 -10.86 -8.24
C ASP A 52 5.48 -9.92 -7.27
N LYS A 53 5.09 -8.73 -7.75
CA LYS A 53 4.27 -7.80 -6.97
C LYS A 53 2.81 -8.20 -7.01
N LEU A 54 2.29 -8.64 -5.87
CA LEU A 54 0.91 -9.14 -5.75
C LEU A 54 -0.09 -8.06 -5.37
N ALA A 55 0.29 -7.11 -4.51
CA ALA A 55 -0.63 -6.08 -4.03
C ALA A 55 0.05 -4.75 -3.72
N THR A 56 -0.76 -3.70 -3.62
CA THR A 56 -0.33 -2.37 -3.16
C THR A 56 -1.44 -1.77 -2.31
N ILE A 57 -1.10 -1.47 -1.06
CA ILE A 57 -1.94 -0.80 -0.08
C ILE A 57 -1.49 0.66 -0.01
N ARG A 58 -2.43 1.60 0.01
CA ARG A 58 -2.15 3.03 0.11
C ARG A 58 -2.94 3.58 1.28
N ARG A 59 -2.37 4.55 2.01
CA ARG A 59 -3.14 5.30 3.00
C ARG A 59 -4.21 6.12 2.28
N GLU A 60 -5.48 5.83 2.57
CA GLU A 60 -6.57 6.71 2.18
C GLU A 60 -6.43 8.04 2.95
N GLY A 61 -6.15 9.11 2.22
CA GLY A 61 -5.78 10.42 2.79
C GLY A 61 -4.93 11.27 1.84
N ARG A 62 -4.20 10.66 0.89
CA ARG A 62 -3.84 11.29 -0.39
C ARG A 62 -4.88 10.93 -1.45
N SER A 63 -6.13 11.27 -1.16
CA SER A 63 -7.16 11.32 -2.19
C SER A 63 -6.73 12.36 -3.23
N ASN A 64 -6.39 11.92 -4.43
CA ASN A 64 -6.36 12.80 -5.59
C ASN A 64 -7.81 13.28 -5.80
N PRO A 65 -8.15 14.57 -5.63
CA PRO A 65 -9.51 15.05 -5.84
C PRO A 65 -9.70 15.30 -7.34
N LEU A 66 -9.65 14.25 -8.15
CA LEU A 66 -9.88 14.35 -9.60
C LEU A 66 -10.62 13.13 -10.11
N VAL A 67 -11.87 12.97 -9.68
CA VAL A 67 -12.91 12.54 -10.60
C VAL A 67 -13.95 13.65 -10.61
N SER A 68 -13.78 14.54 -11.58
CA SER A 68 -14.72 15.58 -11.93
C SER A 68 -15.84 14.94 -12.72
N ASP A 69 -16.89 14.47 -12.05
CA ASP A 69 -18.15 14.16 -12.74
C ASP A 69 -18.93 15.47 -12.91
N ARG A 70 -18.62 16.15 -14.02
CA ARG A 70 -19.59 17.04 -14.66
C ARG A 70 -20.65 16.18 -15.35
N GLN A 71 -21.89 16.24 -14.85
CA GLN A 71 -23.12 16.24 -15.67
C GLN A 71 -24.29 16.63 -14.75
N ALA A 72 -24.82 17.85 -14.81
CA ALA A 72 -25.75 18.39 -15.81
C ALA A 72 -27.08 17.62 -15.86
N SER A 73 -28.13 18.19 -15.25
CA SER A 73 -29.28 18.70 -16.00
C SER A 73 -30.22 19.47 -15.09
N ALA A 74 -30.45 20.72 -15.48
CA ALA A 74 -31.62 21.48 -15.13
C ALA A 74 -32.88 20.76 -15.65
N THR A 75 -33.96 20.78 -14.89
CA THR A 75 -35.29 21.30 -15.28
C THR A 75 -36.20 21.25 -14.05
#